data_AF-A0A4Q2Y3I6-F1
#
_entry.id   AF-A0A4Q2Y3I6-F1
#
_cell.length_a   1.000
_cell.length_b   1.000
_cell.length_c   1.000
_cell.angle_alpha   90.00
_cell.angle_beta   90.00
_cell.angle_gamma   90.00
#
_symmetry.space_group_name_H-M   'P 1'
#
loop_
_entity.id
_entity.type
_entity.pdbx_description
1 polymer ?
#
loop_
_entity_poly.entity_id
_entity_poly.type
_entity_poly.pdbx_seq_one_letter_code
_entity_poly.pdbx_strand_id
1 'polypeptide(L)'
;MIELAYSIPLGPVLHSVEAVARAVGRGHERGILHQAIARRLEEVTRDYLDQERGTTHSTARKLGAEPTGFYKKAAGSVVAKGDSSGVVLTMQRAGLSRAFRDYHIRPRWGPKLLTIPVDKEAYGKRARDFTGLVWRRFGRDSVAAGYSTYAGLVLGRPGGGPGGSFKALFRGAKYAFIPMRRSILPSDAEWSNAAEEGVYDYIDSLT
;
A
#
# COMPACT_ATOMS: atom_id res chain seq x y z
N MET A 1 14.06 -1.84 0.54
CA MET A 1 13.10 -1.38 -0.47
C MET A 1 12.31 -2.60 -0.90
N ILE A 2 10.97 -2.57 -0.95
CA ILE A 2 10.18 -3.64 -1.58
C ILE A 2 9.66 -3.01 -2.86
N GLU A 3 10.24 -3.45 -3.98
CA GLU A 3 9.78 -3.08 -5.31
C GLU A 3 8.64 -4.04 -5.65
N LEU A 4 7.44 -3.49 -5.84
CA LEU A 4 6.33 -4.21 -6.45
C LEU A 4 6.38 -3.87 -7.93
N ALA A 5 6.96 -4.78 -8.72
CA ALA A 5 6.79 -4.78 -10.16
C ALA A 5 5.57 -5.65 -10.48
N TYR A 6 4.54 -5.04 -11.04
CA TYR A 6 3.37 -5.76 -11.55
C TYR A 6 3.38 -5.66 -13.08
N SER A 7 3.43 -6.82 -13.73
CA SER A 7 3.31 -6.93 -15.18
C SER A 7 1.84 -7.16 -15.52
N ILE A 8 1.22 -6.22 -16.21
CA ILE A 8 -0.18 -6.35 -16.65
C ILE A 8 -0.18 -7.21 -17.93
N PRO A 9 -0.83 -8.39 -17.96
CA PRO A 9 -0.99 -9.16 -19.18
C PRO A 9 -2.01 -8.48 -20.09
N LEU A 10 -1.58 -7.97 -21.24
CA LEU A 10 -2.43 -7.25 -22.22
C LEU A 10 -3.35 -8.17 -23.06
N GLY A 11 -3.72 -9.34 -22.52
CA GLY A 11 -4.21 -10.50 -23.27
C GLY A 11 -5.48 -10.32 -24.12
N PRO A 12 -6.55 -9.62 -23.68
CA PRO A 12 -7.81 -9.57 -24.45
C PRO A 12 -8.11 -8.24 -25.16
N VAL A 13 -7.20 -7.25 -25.18
CA VAL A 13 -7.41 -5.94 -25.88
C VAL A 13 -7.28 -6.08 -27.41
N LEU A 14 -7.60 -7.26 -27.96
CA LEU A 14 -7.15 -7.73 -29.28
C LEU A 14 -7.99 -7.26 -30.48
N HIS A 15 -9.14 -6.61 -30.28
CA HIS A 15 -9.93 -6.11 -31.42
C HIS A 15 -9.45 -4.75 -31.95
N SER A 16 -8.66 -3.98 -31.17
CA SER A 16 -7.93 -2.79 -31.65
C SER A 16 -6.57 -3.14 -32.28
N VAL A 17 -6.13 -4.40 -32.21
CA VAL A 17 -4.79 -4.82 -32.61
C VAL A 17 -4.55 -4.76 -34.11
N GLU A 18 -5.58 -4.82 -34.97
CA GLU A 18 -5.40 -4.57 -36.41
C GLU A 18 -5.17 -3.09 -36.76
N ALA A 19 -5.77 -2.16 -36.00
CA ALA A 19 -5.53 -0.73 -36.16
C ALA A 19 -4.15 -0.33 -35.61
N VAL A 20 -3.77 -0.90 -34.46
CA VAL A 20 -2.43 -0.77 -33.87
C VAL A 20 -1.38 -1.42 -34.76
N ALA A 21 -1.61 -2.62 -35.31
CA ALA A 21 -0.67 -3.28 -36.22
C ALA A 21 -0.49 -2.50 -37.53
N ARG A 22 -1.53 -1.81 -38.02
CA ARG A 22 -1.40 -0.89 -39.18
C ARG A 22 -0.64 0.39 -38.83
N ALA A 23 -0.84 0.96 -37.63
CA ALA A 23 -0.08 2.13 -37.17
C ALA A 23 1.39 1.80 -36.83
N VAL A 24 1.65 0.62 -36.28
CA VAL A 24 2.97 0.11 -35.86
C VAL A 24 3.73 -0.54 -37.03
N GLY A 25 3.07 -0.80 -38.17
CA GLY A 25 3.59 -1.50 -39.34
C GLY A 25 4.79 -0.88 -40.08
N ARG A 26 5.45 0.15 -39.52
CA ARG A 26 6.65 0.78 -40.09
C ARG A 26 7.84 0.86 -39.14
N GLY A 27 7.96 -0.05 -38.19
CA GLY A 27 9.14 -0.09 -37.30
C GLY A 27 9.24 1.12 -36.38
N HIS A 28 8.16 1.88 -36.19
CA HIS A 28 8.10 2.93 -35.19
C HIS A 28 8.30 2.36 -33.79
N GLU A 29 9.01 3.13 -32.98
CA GLU A 29 9.60 2.72 -31.71
C GLU A 29 8.51 2.26 -30.73
N ARG A 30 8.37 0.94 -30.54
CA ARG A 30 7.50 0.32 -29.52
C ARG A 30 7.63 0.97 -28.14
N GLY A 31 8.82 1.52 -27.84
CA GLY A 31 9.06 2.29 -26.64
C GLY A 31 8.15 3.51 -26.48
N ILE A 32 7.85 4.24 -27.56
CA ILE A 32 6.96 5.42 -27.51
C ILE A 32 5.52 5.00 -27.20
N LEU A 33 5.01 3.95 -27.85
CA LEU A 33 3.70 3.39 -27.54
C LEU A 33 3.62 2.94 -26.07
N HIS A 34 4.58 2.14 -25.61
CA HIS A 34 4.61 1.68 -24.23
C HIS A 34 4.76 2.84 -23.24
N GLN A 35 5.44 3.93 -23.62
CA GLN A 35 5.53 5.13 -22.79
C GLN A 35 4.19 5.85 -22.67
N ALA A 36 3.39 5.92 -23.73
CA ALA A 36 2.03 6.46 -23.67
C ALA A 36 1.12 5.62 -22.75
N ILE A 37 1.16 4.29 -22.90
CA ILE A 37 0.47 3.34 -22.01
C ILE A 37 0.92 3.52 -20.55
N ALA A 38 2.23 3.60 -20.30
CA ALA A 38 2.79 3.80 -18.97
C ALA A 38 2.24 5.08 -18.31
N ARG A 39 2.17 6.18 -19.06
CA ARG A 39 1.64 7.46 -18.56
C ARG A 39 0.20 7.33 -18.06
N ARG A 40 -0.69 6.69 -18.82
CA ARG A 40 -2.08 6.47 -18.42
C ARG A 40 -2.23 5.53 -17.22
N LEU A 41 -1.45 4.46 -17.18
CA LEU A 41 -1.43 3.56 -16.02
C LEU A 41 -0.96 4.26 -14.74
N GLU A 42 0.06 5.13 -14.85
CA GLU A 42 0.52 5.96 -13.73
C GLU A 42 -0.58 6.90 -13.25
N GLU A 43 -1.21 7.64 -14.17
CA GLU A 43 -2.30 8.59 -13.89
C GLU A 43 -3.46 7.93 -13.16
N VAL A 44 -4.06 6.88 -13.75
CA VAL A 44 -5.22 6.18 -13.16
C VAL A 44 -4.88 5.58 -11.80
N THR A 45 -3.67 5.03 -11.63
CA THR A 45 -3.26 4.45 -10.35
C THR A 45 -3.02 5.53 -9.30
N ARG A 46 -2.40 6.65 -9.67
CA ARG A 46 -2.17 7.79 -8.76
C ARG A 46 -3.51 8.38 -8.30
N ASP A 47 -4.43 8.60 -9.23
CA ASP A 47 -5.75 9.15 -8.93
C ASP A 47 -6.59 8.23 -8.06
N TYR A 48 -6.59 6.93 -8.34
CA TYR A 48 -7.28 5.93 -7.52
C TYR A 48 -6.81 5.99 -6.06
N LEU A 49 -5.48 6.06 -5.86
CA LEU A 49 -4.86 6.11 -4.54
C LEU A 49 -5.07 7.46 -3.83
N ASP A 50 -5.07 8.58 -4.56
CA ASP A 50 -5.25 9.92 -3.99
C ASP A 50 -6.70 10.19 -3.59
N GLN A 51 -7.67 9.69 -4.37
CA GLN A 51 -9.09 9.75 -4.05
C GLN A 51 -9.47 8.78 -2.92
N GLU A 52 -8.51 8.00 -2.41
CA GLU A 52 -8.70 7.04 -1.32
C GLU A 52 -9.85 6.05 -1.60
N ARG A 53 -10.14 5.79 -2.89
CA ARG A 53 -11.20 4.88 -3.33
C ARG A 53 -10.91 3.48 -2.80
N GLY A 54 -11.89 2.92 -2.10
CA GLY A 54 -11.76 1.60 -1.46
C GLY A 54 -11.10 1.61 -0.07
N THR A 55 -10.67 2.76 0.45
CA THR A 55 -9.98 2.81 1.74
C THR A 55 -10.96 3.09 2.88
N THR A 56 -11.04 2.12 3.79
CA THR A 56 -11.76 2.27 5.06
C THR A 56 -10.69 2.52 6.11
N HIS A 57 -10.61 3.74 6.66
CA HIS A 57 -9.74 4.07 7.81
C HIS A 57 -10.29 3.48 9.11
N SER A 58 -10.63 2.19 9.09
CA SER A 58 -11.33 1.51 10.19
C SER A 58 -10.54 1.58 11.50
N THR A 59 -9.21 1.45 11.44
CA THR A 59 -8.35 1.59 12.62
C THR A 59 -8.32 3.02 13.15
N ALA A 60 -8.15 4.03 12.28
CA ALA A 60 -8.14 5.44 12.70
C ALA A 60 -9.48 5.82 13.34
N ARG A 61 -10.60 5.44 12.69
CA ARG A 61 -11.96 5.63 13.20
C ARG A 61 -12.18 4.92 14.54
N LYS A 62 -11.76 3.66 14.66
CA LYS A 62 -11.88 2.89 15.91
C LYS A 62 -11.11 3.53 17.07
N LEU A 63 -9.97 4.15 16.77
CA LEU A 63 -9.14 4.82 17.76
C LEU A 63 -9.58 6.27 18.03
N GLY A 64 -10.40 6.87 17.17
CA GLY A 64 -10.68 8.31 17.21
C GLY A 64 -9.46 9.15 16.84
N ALA A 65 -8.67 8.68 15.87
CA ALA A 65 -7.45 9.32 15.37
C ALA A 65 -7.61 9.78 13.92
N GLU A 66 -6.76 10.74 13.51
CA GLU A 66 -6.67 11.17 12.11
C GLU A 66 -6.01 10.11 11.22
N PRO A 67 -6.49 9.93 9.97
CA PRO A 67 -5.82 9.09 8.99
C PRO A 67 -4.35 9.48 8.76
N THR A 68 -3.48 8.49 8.55
CA THR A 68 -2.04 8.74 8.34
C THR A 68 -1.66 9.26 6.95
N GLY A 69 -2.64 9.34 6.04
CA GLY A 69 -2.46 9.64 4.62
C GLY A 69 -1.62 8.59 3.89
N PHE A 70 -1.69 7.32 4.30
CA PHE A 70 -0.88 6.24 3.71
C PHE A 70 -1.05 6.15 2.18
N TYR A 71 -2.30 6.20 1.70
CA TYR A 71 -2.61 6.05 0.26
C TYR A 71 -2.25 7.29 -0.53
N LYS A 72 -2.52 8.49 -0.02
CA LYS A 72 -1.99 9.75 -0.58
C LYS A 72 -0.47 9.75 -0.73
N LYS A 73 0.25 9.27 0.30
CA LYS A 73 1.71 9.08 0.27
C LYS A 73 2.16 7.93 -0.65
N ALA A 74 1.26 7.04 -1.03
CA ALA A 74 1.51 5.97 -1.98
C ALA A 74 1.32 6.46 -3.42
N ALA A 75 0.27 7.26 -3.67
CA ALA A 75 0.00 7.95 -4.93
C ALA A 75 1.22 8.76 -5.39
N GLY A 76 1.84 9.53 -4.49
CA GLY A 76 3.08 10.25 -4.77
C GLY A 76 4.33 9.38 -5.02
N SER A 77 4.23 8.05 -4.90
CA SER A 77 5.31 7.10 -5.20
C SER A 77 5.04 6.20 -6.40
N VAL A 78 3.91 6.38 -7.08
CA VAL A 78 3.58 5.66 -8.31
C VAL A 78 4.46 6.21 -9.42
N VAL A 79 5.17 5.31 -10.10
CA VAL A 79 6.00 5.60 -11.28
C VAL A 79 5.77 4.50 -12.29
N ALA A 80 5.46 4.84 -13.54
CA ALA A 80 5.41 3.89 -14.64
C ALA A 80 6.55 4.15 -15.64
N LYS A 81 7.04 3.08 -16.26
CA LYS A 81 8.03 3.14 -17.33
C LYS A 81 7.61 2.20 -18.45
N GLY A 82 7.67 2.69 -19.68
CA GLY A 82 7.51 1.90 -20.90
C GLY A 82 8.81 1.89 -21.69
N ASP A 83 9.19 0.73 -22.21
CA ASP A 83 10.34 0.56 -23.11
C ASP A 83 10.00 -0.41 -24.24
N SER A 84 10.97 -0.83 -25.07
CA SER A 84 10.68 -1.76 -26.18
C SER A 84 10.15 -3.15 -25.76
N SER A 85 10.34 -3.55 -24.51
CA SER A 85 9.95 -4.86 -23.97
C SER A 85 8.57 -4.87 -23.32
N GLY A 86 8.11 -3.73 -22.79
CA GLY A 86 6.79 -3.65 -22.17
C GLY A 86 6.63 -2.42 -21.28
N VAL A 87 5.68 -2.53 -20.34
CA VAL A 87 5.36 -1.48 -19.36
C VAL A 87 5.51 -2.05 -17.95
N VAL A 88 6.20 -1.30 -17.10
CA VAL A 88 6.40 -1.61 -15.68
C VAL A 88 5.83 -0.49 -14.83
N LEU A 89 4.89 -0.83 -13.95
CA LEU A 89 4.35 0.07 -12.93
C LEU A 89 4.98 -0.26 -11.57
N THR A 90 5.59 0.74 -10.93
CA THR A 90 6.30 0.60 -9.64
C THR A 90 5.68 1.48 -8.57
N MET A 91 5.57 0.95 -7.36
CA MET A 91 5.06 1.67 -6.18
C MET A 91 5.88 1.35 -4.94
N GLN A 92 6.34 2.37 -4.21
CA GLN A 92 7.25 2.20 -3.07
C GLN A 92 6.54 2.16 -1.71
N ARG A 93 5.55 1.28 -1.55
CA ARG A 93 4.86 1.06 -0.26
C ARG A 93 4.56 -0.41 -0.05
N ALA A 94 5.29 -1.04 0.87
CA ALA A 94 5.16 -2.47 1.15
C ALA A 94 3.72 -2.90 1.51
N GLY A 95 2.95 -2.02 2.17
CA GLY A 95 1.56 -2.30 2.50
C GLY A 95 0.66 -2.50 1.27
N LEU A 96 1.01 -1.99 0.09
CA LEU A 96 0.26 -2.20 -1.16
C LEU A 96 0.42 -3.62 -1.72
N SER A 97 1.45 -4.38 -1.32
CA SER A 97 1.58 -5.76 -1.79
C SER A 97 0.40 -6.63 -1.40
N ARG A 98 -0.39 -6.20 -0.40
CA ARG A 98 -1.60 -6.91 0.00
C ARG A 98 -2.68 -6.93 -1.08
N ALA A 99 -2.54 -6.16 -2.16
CA ALA A 99 -3.42 -6.27 -3.31
C ALA A 99 -3.31 -7.64 -4.00
N PHE A 100 -2.16 -8.33 -3.85
CA PHE A 100 -1.83 -9.54 -4.59
C PHE A 100 -1.57 -10.76 -3.71
N ARG A 101 -1.32 -10.57 -2.42
CA ARG A 101 -1.01 -11.65 -1.48
C ARG A 101 -1.31 -11.25 -0.05
N ASP A 102 -1.32 -12.20 0.86
CA ASP A 102 -1.28 -11.86 2.28
C ASP A 102 0.01 -11.12 2.65
N TYR A 103 -0.08 -10.23 3.63
CA TYR A 103 1.05 -9.41 4.07
C TYR A 103 1.35 -9.62 5.54
N HIS A 104 2.60 -10.02 5.83
CA HIS A 104 3.09 -10.26 7.17
C HIS A 104 4.10 -9.19 7.56
N ILE A 105 3.84 -8.49 8.66
CA ILE A 105 4.76 -7.54 9.27
C ILE A 105 5.49 -8.25 10.40
N ARG A 106 6.81 -8.14 10.43
CA ARG A 106 7.67 -8.62 11.52
C ARG A 106 8.62 -7.50 11.94
N PRO A 107 9.05 -7.46 13.22
CA PRO A 107 10.11 -6.56 13.66
C PRO A 107 11.35 -6.78 12.81
N ARG A 108 12.01 -5.68 12.40
CA ARG A 108 13.27 -5.73 11.66
C ARG A 108 14.38 -5.13 12.51
N TRP A 109 15.53 -5.82 12.54
CA TRP A 109 16.81 -5.37 13.09
C TRP A 109 16.77 -4.81 14.53
N GLY A 110 16.86 -5.68 15.53
CA GLY A 110 17.03 -5.31 16.94
C GLY A 110 15.76 -5.52 17.78
N PRO A 111 14.64 -4.81 17.52
CA PRO A 111 13.41 -4.98 18.28
C PRO A 111 12.86 -6.40 18.19
N LYS A 112 12.44 -6.96 19.32
CA LYS A 112 11.77 -8.27 19.38
C LYS A 112 10.26 -8.18 19.10
N LEU A 113 9.71 -6.97 19.08
CA LEU A 113 8.27 -6.69 19.02
C LEU A 113 7.92 -5.51 18.11
N LEU A 114 6.77 -5.62 17.46
CA LEU A 114 6.04 -4.54 16.83
C LEU A 114 5.28 -3.76 17.90
N THR A 115 5.22 -2.45 17.76
CA THR A 115 4.41 -1.57 18.60
C THR A 115 3.15 -1.17 17.84
N ILE A 116 2.05 -1.86 18.10
CA ILE A 116 0.74 -1.61 17.46
C ILE A 116 0.01 -0.55 18.30
N PRO A 117 -0.40 0.60 17.73
CA PRO A 117 -1.09 1.64 18.50
C PRO A 117 -2.45 1.13 19.03
N VAL A 118 -2.75 1.47 20.27
CA VAL A 118 -4.04 1.17 20.92
C VAL A 118 -4.77 2.42 21.42
N ASP A 119 -4.15 3.59 21.27
CA ASP A 119 -4.70 4.91 21.61
C ASP A 119 -4.50 5.87 20.44
N LYS A 120 -5.37 6.89 20.31
CA LYS A 120 -5.26 7.91 19.25
C LYS A 120 -3.95 8.68 19.28
N GLU A 121 -3.39 8.94 20.46
CA GLU A 121 -2.14 9.69 20.62
C GLU A 121 -0.96 8.97 19.94
N ALA A 122 -1.00 7.64 19.92
CA ALA A 122 0.00 6.74 19.34
C ALA A 122 -0.19 6.47 17.85
N TYR A 123 -1.37 6.76 17.29
CA TYR A 123 -1.67 6.45 15.90
C TYR A 123 -0.80 7.30 14.95
N GLY A 124 -0.15 6.63 13.99
CA GLY A 124 0.78 7.28 13.08
C GLY A 124 2.15 7.66 13.66
N LYS A 125 2.43 7.35 14.94
CA LYS A 125 3.71 7.64 15.61
C LYS A 125 4.45 6.37 15.98
N ARG A 126 5.77 6.48 16.17
CA ARG A 126 6.62 5.39 16.66
C ARG A 126 6.73 5.47 18.17
N ALA A 127 6.94 4.33 18.84
CA ALA A 127 7.15 4.31 20.29
C ALA A 127 8.32 5.19 20.75
N ARG A 128 9.40 5.27 19.95
CA ARG A 128 10.56 6.14 20.24
C ARG A 128 10.24 7.64 20.23
N ASP A 129 9.10 8.04 19.66
CA ASP A 129 8.67 9.44 19.60
C ASP A 129 8.03 9.91 20.92
N PHE A 130 7.96 9.03 21.92
CA PHE A 130 7.40 9.30 23.23
C PHE A 130 8.47 9.11 24.30
N THR A 131 8.48 10.01 25.29
CA THR A 131 9.30 9.91 26.48
C THR A 131 8.52 9.24 27.63
N GLY A 132 9.27 8.67 28.59
CA GLY A 132 8.69 8.08 29.80
C GLY A 132 7.86 6.82 29.56
N LEU A 133 8.07 6.15 28.43
CA LEU A 133 7.39 4.89 28.14
C LEU A 133 7.99 3.76 28.99
N VAL A 134 7.14 3.01 29.67
CA VAL A 134 7.52 1.80 30.41
C VAL A 134 6.71 0.61 29.92
N TRP A 135 7.37 -0.54 29.78
CA TRP A 135 6.70 -1.79 29.48
C TRP A 135 5.99 -2.31 30.73
N ARG A 136 4.73 -2.71 30.58
CA ARG A 136 3.97 -3.44 31.60
C ARG A 136 3.36 -4.69 30.99
N ARG A 137 3.32 -5.76 31.78
CA ARG A 137 2.65 -7.01 31.43
C ARG A 137 1.25 -7.02 32.05
N PHE A 138 0.22 -7.21 31.24
CA PHE A 138 -1.20 -7.26 31.61
C PHE A 138 -1.79 -8.64 31.27
N GLY A 139 -2.22 -9.40 32.27
CA GLY A 139 -2.84 -10.71 32.03
C GLY A 139 -1.89 -11.80 31.51
N ARG A 140 -2.46 -12.97 31.17
CA ARG A 140 -1.74 -14.12 30.57
C ARG A 140 -1.71 -14.00 29.05
N ASP A 141 -0.64 -14.52 28.43
CA ASP A 141 -0.49 -14.57 26.98
C ASP A 141 -1.69 -15.34 26.38
N SER A 142 -2.51 -14.64 25.59
CA SER A 142 -3.71 -15.17 24.96
C SER A 142 -3.49 -15.25 23.45
N VAL A 143 -3.54 -16.47 22.91
CA VAL A 143 -3.45 -16.76 21.48
C VAL A 143 -4.85 -16.64 20.89
N ALA A 144 -5.34 -15.43 20.66
CA ALA A 144 -6.64 -15.21 20.03
C ALA A 144 -6.46 -14.67 18.60
N ALA A 145 -7.12 -15.33 17.63
CA ALA A 145 -7.32 -14.89 16.25
C ALA A 145 -6.05 -14.68 15.38
N GLY A 146 -5.12 -15.64 15.39
CA GLY A 146 -4.03 -15.69 14.40
C GLY A 146 -2.86 -14.72 14.64
N TYR A 147 -2.79 -14.08 15.81
CA TYR A 147 -1.66 -13.27 16.26
C TYR A 147 -0.96 -13.95 17.44
N SER A 148 0.34 -14.24 17.35
CA SER A 148 1.18 -14.47 18.53
C SER A 148 1.47 -13.12 19.18
N THR A 149 0.52 -12.67 20.00
CA THR A 149 0.68 -11.49 20.84
C THR A 149 1.39 -11.92 22.13
N TYR A 150 2.29 -11.07 22.63
CA TYR A 150 2.38 -10.96 24.09
C TYR A 150 1.10 -10.21 24.47
N ALA A 151 -0.01 -10.94 24.64
CA ALA A 151 -1.32 -10.34 24.84
C ALA A 151 -1.38 -9.43 26.08
N GLY A 152 -0.33 -9.44 26.91
CA GLY A 152 -0.16 -8.52 28.00
C GLY A 152 0.89 -7.43 27.87
N LEU A 153 1.79 -7.44 26.88
CA LEU A 153 2.87 -6.45 26.90
C LEU A 153 2.40 -5.12 26.28
N VAL A 154 2.18 -4.13 27.15
CA VAL A 154 1.72 -2.79 26.80
C VAL A 154 2.83 -1.79 27.12
N LEU A 155 3.05 -0.86 26.21
CA LEU A 155 3.97 0.25 26.38
C LEU A 155 3.16 1.53 26.57
N GLY A 156 3.43 2.26 27.65
CA GLY A 156 2.60 3.38 28.08
C GLY A 156 3.25 4.24 29.15
N ARG A 157 2.54 5.28 29.61
CA ARG A 157 3.01 6.18 30.67
C ARG A 157 2.37 5.81 32.02
N PRO A 158 3.15 5.74 33.11
CA PRO A 158 2.58 5.63 34.44
C PRO A 158 1.92 6.96 34.85
N GLY A 159 0.78 6.89 35.54
CA GLY A 159 0.17 8.04 36.21
C GLY A 159 1.01 8.46 37.42
N GLY A 160 1.11 9.77 37.65
CA GLY A 160 1.85 10.33 38.78
C GLY A 160 1.07 10.17 40.09
N GLY A 161 1.17 9.01 40.74
CA GLY A 161 0.63 8.82 42.09
C GLY A 161 0.59 7.35 42.54
N PRO A 162 0.56 7.09 43.86
CA PRO A 162 0.20 5.78 44.40
C PRO A 162 -1.19 5.38 43.89
N GLY A 163 -1.30 4.22 43.22
CA GLY A 163 -2.54 3.82 42.54
C GLY A 163 -2.79 4.49 41.17
N GLY A 164 -1.79 5.17 40.61
CA GLY A 164 -1.89 5.88 39.34
C GLY A 164 -2.29 4.98 38.16
N SER A 165 -3.17 5.50 37.30
CA SER A 165 -3.61 4.82 36.08
C SER A 165 -2.45 4.63 35.09
N PHE A 166 -2.52 3.58 34.28
CA PHE A 166 -1.52 3.34 33.23
C PHE A 166 -2.16 3.61 31.87
N LYS A 167 -1.70 4.65 31.17
CA LYS A 167 -2.20 4.95 29.83
C LYS A 167 -1.47 4.09 28.80
N ALA A 168 -2.14 3.06 28.32
CA ALA A 168 -1.68 2.21 27.23
C ALA A 168 -1.60 3.01 25.91
N LEU A 169 -0.42 3.05 25.28
CA LEU A 169 -0.23 3.71 23.98
C LEU A 169 0.01 2.68 22.87
N PHE A 170 0.78 1.64 23.16
CA PHE A 170 1.07 0.56 22.22
C PHE A 170 0.88 -0.81 22.83
N ARG A 171 0.49 -1.78 22.01
CA ARG A 171 0.52 -3.21 22.29
C ARG A 171 1.69 -3.85 21.55
N GLY A 172 2.47 -4.67 22.26
CA GLY A 172 3.55 -5.48 21.70
C GLY A 172 3.02 -6.69 20.91
N ALA A 173 3.53 -6.92 19.70
CA ALA A 173 3.21 -8.11 18.90
C ALA A 173 4.44 -8.68 18.19
N LYS A 174 4.58 -10.01 18.08
CA LYS A 174 5.71 -10.63 17.36
C LYS A 174 5.59 -10.49 15.85
N TYR A 175 4.36 -10.47 15.35
CA TYR A 175 4.05 -10.20 13.95
C TYR A 175 2.64 -9.62 13.84
N ALA A 176 2.34 -9.01 12.70
CA ALA A 176 0.99 -8.63 12.33
C ALA A 176 0.65 -9.24 10.96
N PHE A 177 -0.50 -9.89 10.89
CA PHE A 177 -1.06 -10.41 9.65
C PHE A 177 -2.06 -9.40 9.08
N ILE A 178 -1.95 -9.15 7.78
CA ILE A 178 -2.88 -8.30 7.05
C ILE A 178 -3.36 -9.11 5.83
N PRO A 179 -4.65 -9.48 5.77
CA PRO A 179 -5.16 -10.30 4.68
C PRO A 179 -5.11 -9.56 3.35
N MET A 180 -4.95 -10.34 2.28
CA MET A 180 -5.05 -9.89 0.90
C MET A 180 -6.36 -9.11 0.69
N ARG A 181 -6.27 -8.02 -0.07
CA ARG A 181 -7.41 -7.19 -0.45
C ARG A 181 -7.13 -6.55 -1.81
N ARG A 182 -7.64 -7.15 -2.89
CA ARG A 182 -7.43 -6.68 -4.27
C ARG A 182 -7.90 -5.24 -4.52
N SER A 183 -8.96 -4.81 -3.82
CA SER A 183 -9.62 -3.51 -3.97
C SER A 183 -8.88 -2.30 -3.38
N ILE A 184 -7.57 -2.42 -3.08
CA ILE A 184 -6.75 -1.27 -2.66
C ILE A 184 -5.94 -0.64 -3.82
N LEU A 185 -6.06 -1.23 -5.01
CA LEU A 185 -5.48 -0.77 -6.27
C LEU A 185 -6.60 -0.82 -7.33
N PRO A 186 -6.46 -0.08 -8.45
CA PRO A 186 -7.37 -0.22 -9.59
C PRO A 186 -7.53 -1.68 -9.99
N SER A 187 -8.74 -2.06 -10.38
CA SER A 187 -9.06 -3.38 -10.93
C SER A 187 -8.28 -3.64 -12.22
N ASP A 188 -8.19 -4.91 -12.63
CA ASP A 188 -7.52 -5.27 -13.88
C ASP A 188 -8.25 -4.66 -15.10
N ALA A 189 -9.57 -4.46 -15.00
CA ALA A 189 -10.37 -3.78 -16.01
C ALA A 189 -10.05 -2.28 -16.10
N GLU A 190 -9.93 -1.58 -14.97
CA GLU A 190 -9.51 -0.16 -14.95
C GLU A 190 -8.11 0.02 -15.56
N TRP A 191 -7.16 -0.86 -15.24
CA TRP A 191 -5.84 -0.81 -15.88
C TRP A 191 -5.88 -1.16 -17.37
N SER A 192 -6.74 -2.10 -17.78
CA SER A 192 -6.88 -2.45 -19.20
C SER A 192 -7.45 -1.28 -20.01
N ASN A 193 -8.48 -0.61 -19.49
CA ASN A 193 -9.05 0.58 -20.12
C ASN A 193 -8.03 1.72 -20.21
N ALA A 194 -7.27 1.97 -19.13
CA ALA A 194 -6.22 2.97 -19.14
C ALA A 194 -5.10 2.65 -20.16
N ALA A 195 -4.78 1.37 -20.33
CA ALA A 195 -3.84 0.95 -21.36
C ALA A 195 -4.37 1.20 -22.77
N GLU A 196 -5.66 0.93 -23.01
CA GLU A 196 -6.32 1.23 -24.28
C GLU A 196 -6.35 2.73 -24.58
N GLU A 197 -6.67 3.57 -23.58
CA GLU A 197 -6.57 5.03 -23.68
C GLU A 197 -5.15 5.49 -24.05
N GLY A 198 -4.11 4.86 -23.47
CA GLY A 198 -2.72 5.15 -23.81
C GLY A 198 -2.34 4.74 -25.24
N VAL A 199 -3.01 3.73 -25.80
CA VAL A 199 -2.87 3.39 -27.23
C VAL A 199 -3.51 4.46 -28.11
N TYR A 200 -4.70 4.95 -27.75
CA TYR A 200 -5.36 6.02 -28.50
C TYR A 200 -4.55 7.32 -28.47
N ASP A 201 -4.03 7.74 -27.31
CA ASP A 201 -3.15 8.91 -27.20
C ASP A 201 -1.93 8.81 -28.13
N TYR A 202 -1.35 7.61 -28.24
CA TYR A 202 -0.23 7.37 -29.14
C TYR A 202 -0.66 7.53 -30.60
N ILE A 203 -1.79 6.95 -31.00
CA ILE A 203 -2.33 7.08 -32.36
C ILE A 203 -2.60 8.56 -32.70
N ASP A 204 -3.25 9.30 -31.81
CA ASP A 204 -3.55 10.72 -31.98
C ASP A 204 -2.27 11.57 -32.09
N SER A 205 -1.18 11.16 -31.44
CA SER A 205 0.11 11.86 -31.53
C SER A 205 0.82 11.70 -32.89
N LEU A 206 0.36 10.76 -33.73
CA LEU A 206 0.92 10.51 -35.06
C LEU A 206 0.21 11.30 -36.18
N THR A 207 -0.97 11.86 -35.91
CA THR A 207 -1.80 12.60 -36.86
C THR A 207 -1.61 14.10 -36.73
#